data_AF-A0A847Y9Y7-F1
#
_entry.id   AF-A0A847Y9Y7-F1
#
_cell.length_a   1.000
_cell.length_b   1.000
_cell.length_c   1.000
_cell.angle_alpha   90.00
_cell.angle_beta   90.00
_cell.angle_gamma   90.00
#
_symmetry.space_group_name_H-M   'P 1'
#
loop_
_entity.id
_entity.type
_entity.pdbx_description
1 polymer ?
#
loop_
_entity_poly.entity_id
_entity_poly.type
_entity_poly.pdbx_seq_one_letter_code
_entity_poly.pdbx_strand_id
1 'polypeptide(L)'
;MNFETKSGLSGDTENGGERVVPNPPELSPTQREAVLRAAARWVAEFVTGQPATQPANQPATLPDEIANLPVWGVFVSLKRQDKLRACCGRLGEGIPIATALRSAAELAAKHDLRFPPIQPAELRDLTIEVWLLWGLETIRERGEDRVRAVEIGRHGLMISRGRASGLLLPGVATEHHFDARTFLEQVCVKAGLPRNAWLDDDVDLKRFEGYSFTARLGDFLESDSGKAETPSPPGPGRGDVDRLAALARNNLAALAFGAVPTWYAPHLYDGQVQGVVLTIKTADQGERVLEAGRVLPTAELPLQASLADLVRTALSGLQSVREDPQSLAALRVGLTILRNPRLLGTGSGCDLADFDPQAHALCAAWEDRWALVYDPAASKEEVLRRVLARLRCAAMEDAEVWRLDCLGTEPMIELGNVRSPSAGASVRRPAVAGRFYPADLNQLNAMLDSMLPRERGNETWAGALVPHAGWIYSGKLAAQVFARIKIPPKVLIFGPKHVPHGADWAVAPHRTWALPGLSLHSDPDLARRIAESVPPFEADAAAHAAEHCIEVQLPILARLAPASQVVGLVMHEGDYDMLCRA
;
A
#
# COMPACT_ATOMS: atom_id res chain seq x y z
N MET A 1 -11.59 1.47 -2.35
CA MET A 1 -11.56 0.03 -2.71
C MET A 1 -12.74 -0.29 -3.63
N ASN A 2 -12.63 0.00 -4.93
CA ASN A 2 -13.76 -0.11 -5.88
C ASN A 2 -13.53 -1.32 -6.80
N PHE A 3 -14.54 -2.18 -6.98
CA PHE A 3 -14.63 -2.95 -8.23
C PHE A 3 -15.19 -1.95 -9.25
N GLU A 4 -14.43 -1.63 -10.30
CA GLU A 4 -14.96 -0.75 -11.34
C GLU A 4 -15.97 -1.52 -12.20
N THR A 5 -17.25 -1.38 -11.88
CA THR A 5 -18.33 -1.56 -12.85
C THR A 5 -18.35 -0.31 -13.73
N LYS A 6 -17.79 -0.37 -14.94
CA LYS A 6 -18.03 0.68 -15.96
C LYS A 6 -19.51 0.65 -16.34
N SER A 7 -20.33 1.43 -15.61
CA SER A 7 -21.71 1.71 -15.95
C SER A 7 -21.76 2.73 -17.09
N GLY A 8 -21.72 2.25 -18.32
CA GLY A 8 -22.14 3.05 -19.47
C GLY A 8 -23.66 3.13 -19.51
N LEU A 9 -24.25 4.04 -18.73
CA LEU A 9 -25.67 4.38 -18.81
C LEU A 9 -25.78 5.92 -18.91
N SER A 10 -25.75 6.42 -20.14
CA SER A 10 -26.28 7.73 -20.48
C SER A 10 -27.22 7.55 -21.67
N GLY A 11 -28.51 7.77 -21.44
CA GLY A 11 -29.54 7.70 -22.47
C GLY A 11 -30.90 7.47 -21.84
N ASP A 12 -31.52 8.54 -21.34
CA ASP A 12 -32.96 8.57 -21.11
C ASP A 12 -33.66 8.42 -22.47
N THR A 13 -34.24 7.26 -22.72
CA THR A 13 -35.34 7.11 -23.67
C THR A 13 -36.46 6.35 -22.98
N GLU A 14 -37.49 7.11 -22.60
CA GLU A 14 -38.80 6.56 -22.26
C GLU A 14 -39.33 5.77 -23.47
N ASN A 15 -39.30 4.45 -23.36
CA ASN A 15 -40.14 3.56 -24.16
C ASN A 15 -40.60 2.42 -23.25
N GLY A 16 -41.92 2.38 -23.01
CA GLY A 16 -42.60 1.39 -22.17
C GLY A 16 -42.61 -0.01 -22.80
N GLY A 17 -41.46 -0.68 -22.80
CA GLY A 17 -41.36 -2.12 -22.96
C GLY A 17 -41.32 -2.79 -21.59
N GLU A 18 -42.14 -3.83 -21.39
CA GLU A 18 -42.11 -4.69 -20.21
C GLU A 18 -40.67 -5.16 -19.93
N ARG A 19 -40.12 -4.80 -18.76
CA ARG A 19 -38.77 -5.23 -18.35
C ARG A 19 -38.75 -6.74 -18.15
N VAL A 20 -38.10 -7.47 -19.06
CA VAL A 20 -37.92 -8.92 -18.94
C VAL A 20 -36.84 -9.21 -17.91
N VAL A 21 -37.25 -9.62 -16.71
CA VAL A 21 -36.32 -10.12 -15.69
C VAL A 21 -35.90 -11.55 -16.09
N PRO A 22 -34.60 -11.82 -16.29
CA PRO A 22 -34.15 -13.15 -16.68
C PRO A 22 -34.48 -14.19 -15.60
N ASN A 23 -35.00 -15.35 -16.02
CA ASN A 23 -35.22 -16.52 -15.16
C ASN A 23 -33.87 -17.18 -14.78
N PRO A 24 -33.82 -17.96 -13.68
CA PRO A 24 -32.62 -18.70 -13.31
C PRO A 24 -32.17 -19.64 -14.44
N PRO A 25 -30.91 -19.55 -14.90
CA PRO A 25 -30.38 -20.52 -15.85
C PRO A 25 -30.14 -21.85 -15.13
N GLU A 26 -31.00 -22.85 -15.33
CA GLU A 26 -30.78 -24.18 -14.75
C GLU A 26 -29.80 -24.99 -15.60
N LEU A 27 -28.50 -24.86 -15.33
CA LEU A 27 -27.46 -25.60 -16.04
C LEU A 27 -27.18 -26.96 -15.41
N SER A 28 -27.18 -28.02 -16.22
CA SER A 28 -26.71 -29.36 -15.87
C SER A 28 -25.19 -29.37 -15.58
N PRO A 29 -24.65 -30.37 -14.87
CA PRO A 29 -23.20 -30.46 -14.61
C PRO A 29 -22.34 -30.36 -15.87
N THR A 30 -22.74 -31.02 -16.96
CA THR A 30 -22.06 -30.96 -18.26
C THR A 30 -22.11 -29.55 -18.88
N GLN A 31 -23.23 -28.85 -18.73
CA GLN A 31 -23.39 -27.48 -19.21
C GLN A 31 -22.53 -26.49 -18.39
N ARG A 32 -22.43 -26.68 -17.07
CA ARG A 32 -21.54 -25.89 -16.19
C ARG A 32 -20.08 -26.09 -16.56
N GLU A 33 -19.67 -27.33 -16.84
CA GLU A 33 -18.32 -27.64 -17.31
C GLU A 33 -18.02 -26.97 -18.66
N ALA A 34 -18.98 -26.96 -19.59
CA ALA A 34 -18.85 -26.26 -20.87
C ALA A 34 -18.66 -24.74 -20.69
N VAL A 35 -19.37 -24.13 -19.74
CA VAL A 35 -19.19 -22.71 -19.38
C VAL A 35 -17.80 -22.46 -18.78
N LEU A 36 -17.34 -23.29 -17.84
CA LEU A 36 -15.99 -23.18 -17.25
C LEU A 36 -14.89 -23.32 -18.31
N ARG A 37 -15.02 -24.30 -19.20
CA ARG A 37 -14.08 -24.54 -20.29
C ARG A 37 -14.01 -23.33 -21.23
N ALA A 38 -15.15 -22.78 -21.62
CA ALA A 38 -15.21 -21.59 -22.46
C ALA A 38 -14.56 -20.37 -21.77
N ALA A 39 -14.84 -20.18 -20.49
CA ALA A 39 -14.25 -19.12 -19.68
C ALA A 39 -12.73 -19.26 -19.54
N ALA A 40 -12.24 -20.44 -19.18
CA ALA A 40 -10.82 -20.76 -19.02
C ALA A 40 -10.05 -20.52 -20.31
N ARG A 41 -10.62 -20.97 -21.43
CA ARG A 41 -10.05 -20.75 -22.75
C ARG A 41 -9.96 -19.26 -23.08
N TRP A 42 -11.06 -18.51 -22.94
CA TRP A 42 -11.03 -17.08 -23.24
C TRP A 42 -10.04 -16.33 -22.34
N VAL A 43 -9.94 -16.66 -21.05
CA VAL A 43 -8.90 -16.12 -20.17
C VAL A 43 -7.52 -16.41 -20.74
N ALA A 44 -7.22 -17.66 -21.10
CA ALA A 44 -5.93 -18.03 -21.67
C ALA A 44 -5.63 -17.32 -23.01
N GLU A 45 -6.62 -17.18 -23.88
CA GLU A 45 -6.51 -16.45 -25.15
C GLU A 45 -6.18 -14.97 -24.91
N PHE A 46 -6.88 -14.33 -23.99
CA PHE A 46 -6.61 -12.93 -23.65
C PHE A 46 -5.23 -12.78 -23.02
N VAL A 47 -4.83 -13.68 -22.13
CA VAL A 47 -3.51 -13.64 -21.45
C VAL A 47 -2.35 -13.85 -22.42
N THR A 48 -2.44 -14.83 -23.32
CA THR A 48 -1.34 -15.20 -24.24
C THR A 48 -1.34 -14.39 -25.53
N GLY A 49 -2.47 -13.79 -25.91
CA GLY A 49 -2.65 -13.14 -27.22
C GLY A 49 -2.70 -14.13 -28.39
N GLN A 50 -2.79 -15.44 -28.11
CA GLN A 50 -2.87 -16.52 -29.10
C GLN A 50 -4.17 -17.30 -28.90
N PRO A 51 -4.73 -17.91 -29.96
CA PRO A 51 -5.81 -18.89 -29.80
C PRO A 51 -5.31 -20.03 -28.90
N ALA A 52 -6.05 -20.37 -27.84
CA ALA A 52 -5.66 -21.48 -26.98
C ALA A 52 -5.75 -22.82 -27.76
N THR A 53 -4.66 -23.61 -27.71
CA THR A 53 -4.62 -24.97 -28.26
C THR A 53 -5.63 -25.86 -27.52
N GLN A 54 -6.44 -26.60 -28.28
CA GLN A 54 -7.58 -27.38 -27.78
C GLN A 54 -7.29 -28.88 -27.81
N PRO A 55 -7.77 -29.64 -26.81
CA PRO A 55 -7.91 -31.08 -26.93
C PRO A 55 -8.70 -31.45 -28.18
N ALA A 56 -8.11 -32.25 -29.07
CA ALA A 56 -8.67 -32.65 -30.37
C ALA A 56 -10.08 -33.30 -30.31
N ASN A 57 -10.58 -33.65 -29.12
CA ASN A 57 -11.83 -34.39 -28.90
C ASN A 57 -12.94 -33.57 -28.21
N GLN A 58 -12.90 -32.23 -28.20
CA GLN A 58 -13.92 -31.42 -27.52
C GLN A 58 -14.45 -30.24 -28.35
N PRO A 59 -15.75 -29.91 -28.26
CA PRO A 59 -16.34 -28.85 -29.07
C PRO A 59 -15.77 -27.47 -28.74
N ALA A 60 -15.42 -26.72 -29.79
CA ALA A 60 -14.74 -25.44 -29.76
C ALA A 60 -15.62 -24.26 -29.31
N THR A 61 -16.90 -24.45 -29.01
CA THR A 61 -17.81 -23.34 -28.71
C THR A 61 -18.73 -23.71 -27.56
N LEU A 62 -19.08 -22.70 -26.77
CA LEU A 62 -20.18 -22.83 -25.81
C LEU A 62 -21.44 -23.22 -26.63
N PRO A 63 -22.13 -24.33 -26.31
CA PRO A 63 -23.31 -24.76 -27.06
C PRO A 63 -24.34 -23.65 -27.19
N ASP A 64 -24.96 -23.50 -28.37
CA ASP A 64 -25.89 -22.40 -28.68
C ASP A 64 -27.08 -22.34 -27.71
N GLU A 65 -27.51 -23.50 -27.21
CA GLU A 65 -28.55 -23.64 -26.19
C GLU A 65 -28.22 -22.89 -24.88
N ILE A 66 -26.94 -22.79 -24.53
CA ILE A 66 -26.44 -22.10 -23.32
C ILE A 66 -25.99 -20.68 -23.67
N ALA A 67 -25.28 -20.54 -24.79
CA ALA A 67 -24.65 -19.29 -25.22
C ALA A 67 -25.65 -18.14 -25.31
N ASN A 68 -26.88 -18.44 -25.75
CA ASN A 68 -27.95 -17.49 -25.96
C ASN A 68 -28.89 -17.31 -24.77
N LEU A 69 -28.70 -18.06 -23.67
CA LEU A 69 -29.53 -17.86 -22.48
C LEU A 69 -29.34 -16.44 -21.93
N PRO A 70 -30.43 -15.70 -21.67
CA PRO A 70 -30.33 -14.37 -21.12
C PRO A 70 -30.00 -14.45 -19.63
N VAL A 71 -29.05 -13.62 -19.18
CA VAL A 71 -28.72 -13.43 -17.77
C VAL A 71 -28.64 -11.93 -17.46
N TRP A 72 -28.78 -11.59 -16.18
CA TRP A 72 -28.54 -10.22 -15.74
C TRP A 72 -27.05 -9.90 -15.66
N GLY A 73 -26.22 -10.89 -15.35
CA GLY A 73 -24.79 -10.69 -15.34
C GLY A 73 -23.99 -11.97 -15.23
N VAL A 74 -22.72 -11.85 -15.61
CA VAL A 74 -21.72 -12.89 -15.43
C VAL A 74 -20.49 -12.28 -14.78
N PHE A 75 -19.95 -12.93 -13.77
CA PHE A 75 -18.62 -12.62 -13.22
C PHE A 75 -17.69 -13.81 -13.41
N VAL A 76 -16.43 -13.50 -13.73
CA VAL A 76 -15.32 -14.45 -13.74
C VAL A 76 -14.37 -14.03 -12.63
N SER A 77 -14.19 -14.94 -11.68
CA SER A 77 -13.23 -14.82 -10.59
C SER A 77 -12.08 -15.80 -10.81
N LEU A 78 -10.85 -15.30 -10.71
CA LEU A 78 -9.64 -16.10 -10.73
C LEU A 78 -9.07 -16.12 -9.31
N LYS A 79 -8.77 -17.31 -8.78
CA LYS A 79 -8.22 -17.51 -7.45
C LYS A 79 -6.90 -18.28 -7.54
N ARG A 80 -5.96 -18.01 -6.62
CA ARG A 80 -4.74 -18.79 -6.42
C ARG A 80 -4.69 -19.23 -4.97
N GLN A 81 -4.65 -20.55 -4.73
CA GLN A 81 -4.70 -21.12 -3.37
C GLN A 81 -5.82 -20.47 -2.52
N ASP A 82 -7.03 -20.44 -3.08
CA ASP A 82 -8.25 -19.82 -2.50
C ASP A 82 -8.23 -18.30 -2.31
N LYS A 83 -7.10 -17.61 -2.57
CA LYS A 83 -7.02 -16.13 -2.55
C LYS A 83 -7.39 -15.53 -3.90
N LEU A 84 -8.11 -14.41 -3.88
CA LEU A 84 -8.57 -13.70 -5.08
C LEU A 84 -7.38 -13.13 -5.87
N ARG A 85 -7.29 -13.44 -7.18
CA ARG A 85 -6.26 -12.94 -8.11
C ARG A 85 -6.83 -12.01 -9.20
N ALA A 86 -8.11 -12.17 -9.53
CA ALA A 86 -8.90 -11.22 -10.33
C ALA A 86 -10.39 -11.52 -10.12
N CYS A 87 -11.26 -10.52 -10.25
CA CYS A 87 -12.71 -10.72 -10.35
C CYS A 87 -13.34 -9.55 -11.09
N CYS A 88 -13.88 -9.85 -12.26
CA CYS A 88 -14.55 -8.88 -13.11
C CYS A 88 -15.83 -9.48 -13.68
N GLY A 89 -16.81 -8.62 -13.95
CA GLY A 89 -18.08 -9.05 -14.49
C GLY A 89 -18.69 -8.05 -15.45
N ARG A 90 -19.64 -8.55 -16.22
CA ARG A 90 -20.48 -7.76 -17.12
C ARG A 90 -21.92 -7.90 -16.66
N LEU A 91 -22.55 -6.76 -16.41
CA LEU A 91 -23.96 -6.64 -16.03
C LEU A 91 -24.76 -6.02 -17.18
N GLY A 92 -26.05 -6.38 -17.26
CA GLY A 92 -27.05 -5.70 -18.09
C GLY A 92 -28.32 -6.54 -18.27
N GLU A 93 -29.36 -5.93 -18.81
CA GLU A 93 -30.67 -6.59 -18.94
C GLU A 93 -30.66 -7.60 -20.09
N GLY A 94 -30.85 -8.88 -19.77
CA GLY A 94 -31.05 -9.95 -20.76
C GLY A 94 -29.85 -10.22 -21.68
N ILE A 95 -28.61 -10.05 -21.17
CA ILE A 95 -27.40 -10.27 -21.98
C ILE A 95 -27.20 -11.78 -22.18
N PRO A 96 -26.90 -12.26 -23.41
CA PRO A 96 -26.50 -13.64 -23.64
C PRO A 96 -25.28 -14.05 -22.81
N ILE A 97 -25.32 -15.25 -22.20
CA ILE A 97 -24.21 -15.79 -21.39
C ILE A 97 -22.88 -15.69 -22.15
N ALA A 98 -22.82 -16.06 -23.43
CA ALA A 98 -21.57 -16.04 -24.19
C ALA A 98 -20.95 -14.64 -24.27
N THR A 99 -21.77 -13.60 -24.51
CA THR A 99 -21.31 -12.22 -24.59
C THR A 99 -20.84 -11.71 -23.24
N ALA A 100 -21.62 -11.93 -22.18
CA ALA A 100 -21.27 -11.50 -20.83
C ALA A 100 -20.02 -12.23 -20.30
N LEU A 101 -19.93 -13.54 -20.52
CA LEU A 101 -18.82 -14.38 -20.08
C LEU A 101 -17.52 -14.02 -20.78
N ARG A 102 -17.53 -13.82 -22.11
CA ARG A 102 -16.32 -13.41 -22.85
C ARG A 102 -15.81 -12.06 -22.38
N SER A 103 -16.72 -11.10 -22.17
CA SER A 103 -16.37 -9.77 -21.64
C SER A 103 -15.81 -9.87 -20.21
N ALA A 104 -16.42 -10.69 -19.35
CA ALA A 104 -15.95 -10.90 -17.97
C ALA A 104 -14.56 -11.56 -17.94
N ALA A 105 -14.32 -12.55 -18.81
CA ALA A 105 -13.03 -13.22 -18.96
C ALA A 105 -11.92 -12.26 -19.40
N GLU A 106 -12.18 -11.38 -20.39
CA GLU A 106 -11.22 -10.36 -20.82
C GLU A 106 -10.86 -9.38 -19.70
N LEU A 107 -11.89 -8.89 -19.00
CA LEU A 107 -11.71 -7.96 -17.90
C LEU A 107 -10.93 -8.61 -16.74
N ALA A 108 -11.24 -9.86 -16.40
CA ALA A 108 -10.52 -10.59 -15.35
C ALA A 108 -9.07 -10.90 -15.75
N ALA A 109 -8.81 -11.14 -17.04
CA ALA A 109 -7.46 -11.41 -17.54
C ALA A 109 -6.57 -10.15 -17.56
N LYS A 110 -7.11 -8.98 -17.91
CA LYS A 110 -6.29 -7.80 -18.28
C LYS A 110 -6.60 -6.51 -17.53
N HIS A 111 -7.79 -6.35 -16.98
CA HIS A 111 -8.33 -5.03 -16.64
C HIS A 111 -8.89 -4.94 -15.22
N ASP A 112 -8.60 -5.91 -14.34
CA ASP A 112 -8.90 -5.76 -12.91
C ASP A 112 -7.90 -4.77 -12.29
N LEU A 113 -8.32 -3.54 -12.04
CA LEU A 113 -7.43 -2.47 -11.55
C LEU A 113 -6.78 -2.74 -10.19
N ARG A 114 -7.24 -3.76 -9.46
CA ARG A 114 -6.67 -4.13 -8.17
C ARG A 114 -5.42 -4.99 -8.32
N PHE A 115 -5.24 -5.65 -9.46
CA PHE A 115 -4.17 -6.61 -9.68
C PHE A 115 -3.51 -6.42 -11.07
N PRO A 116 -2.24 -6.78 -11.25
CA PRO A 116 -1.63 -6.84 -12.57
C PRO A 116 -2.40 -7.76 -13.54
N PRO A 117 -2.32 -7.51 -14.86
CA PRO A 117 -2.75 -8.47 -15.86
C PRO A 117 -2.18 -9.86 -15.56
N ILE A 118 -3.01 -10.89 -15.74
CA ILE A 118 -2.63 -12.29 -15.50
C ILE A 118 -1.48 -12.65 -16.44
N GLN A 119 -0.40 -13.22 -15.90
CA GLN A 119 0.73 -13.69 -16.70
C GLN A 119 0.48 -15.11 -17.22
N PRO A 120 0.98 -15.46 -18.43
CA PRO A 120 0.81 -16.82 -18.97
C PRO A 120 1.29 -17.93 -18.04
N ALA A 121 2.39 -17.70 -17.31
CA ALA A 121 2.92 -18.65 -16.34
C ALA A 121 2.00 -18.89 -15.12
N GLU A 122 1.05 -18.00 -14.85
CA GLU A 122 0.10 -18.14 -13.73
C GLU A 122 -1.05 -19.11 -14.09
N LEU A 123 -1.42 -19.24 -15.36
CA LEU A 123 -2.65 -19.90 -15.82
C LEU A 123 -2.86 -21.31 -15.22
N ARG A 124 -1.78 -22.10 -15.12
CA ARG A 124 -1.82 -23.47 -14.58
C ARG A 124 -2.16 -23.55 -13.09
N ASP A 125 -1.83 -22.51 -12.34
CA ASP A 125 -1.96 -22.47 -10.87
C ASP A 125 -3.27 -21.79 -10.43
N LEU A 126 -4.06 -21.28 -11.38
CA LEU A 126 -5.31 -20.57 -11.11
C LEU A 126 -6.50 -21.52 -11.04
N THR A 127 -7.41 -21.18 -10.13
CA THR A 127 -8.77 -21.70 -10.06
C THR A 127 -9.69 -20.66 -10.69
N ILE A 128 -10.54 -21.09 -11.61
CA ILE A 128 -11.54 -20.23 -12.24
C ILE A 128 -12.91 -20.52 -11.64
N GLU A 129 -13.61 -19.47 -11.25
CA GLU A 129 -14.97 -19.50 -10.74
C GLU A 129 -15.86 -18.59 -11.59
N VAL A 130 -16.97 -19.12 -12.08
CA VAL A 130 -17.94 -18.37 -12.89
C VAL A 130 -19.22 -18.19 -12.08
N TRP A 131 -19.67 -16.94 -11.97
CA TRP A 131 -20.95 -16.57 -11.37
C TRP A 131 -21.94 -16.20 -12.46
N LEU A 132 -23.14 -16.78 -12.41
CA LEU A 132 -24.28 -16.38 -13.24
C LEU A 132 -25.30 -15.69 -12.35
N LEU A 133 -25.78 -14.52 -12.77
CA LEU A 133 -26.66 -13.66 -11.97
C LEU A 133 -27.98 -13.40 -12.68
N TRP A 134 -29.08 -13.39 -11.92
CA TRP A 134 -30.45 -13.14 -12.41
C TRP A 134 -31.31 -12.46 -11.34
N GLY A 135 -32.57 -12.16 -11.66
CA GLY A 135 -33.54 -11.71 -10.66
C GLY A 135 -33.24 -10.37 -10.00
N LEU A 136 -32.75 -9.38 -10.75
CA LEU A 136 -32.51 -8.03 -10.20
C LEU A 136 -33.85 -7.38 -9.80
N GLU A 137 -34.03 -7.15 -8.51
CA GLU A 137 -35.24 -6.57 -7.92
C GLU A 137 -34.90 -5.39 -7.00
N THR A 138 -35.69 -4.32 -7.04
CA THR A 138 -35.58 -3.21 -6.07
C THR A 138 -36.18 -3.60 -4.73
N ILE A 139 -35.44 -3.39 -3.65
CA ILE A 139 -35.93 -3.52 -2.27
C ILE A 139 -36.81 -2.31 -1.97
N ARG A 140 -38.11 -2.55 -1.72
CA ARG A 140 -39.10 -1.47 -1.51
C ARG A 140 -39.26 -1.11 -0.04
N GLU A 141 -38.85 -2.01 0.84
CA GLU A 141 -38.78 -1.82 2.28
C GLU A 141 -37.88 -0.61 2.61
N ARG A 142 -38.18 0.06 3.72
CA ARG A 142 -37.50 1.28 4.17
C ARG A 142 -36.91 1.11 5.56
N GLY A 143 -35.88 1.89 5.85
CA GLY A 143 -35.18 1.85 7.13
C GLY A 143 -34.83 0.42 7.55
N GLU A 144 -35.12 0.10 8.80
CA GLU A 144 -34.80 -1.19 9.43
C GLU A 144 -35.52 -2.40 8.81
N ASP A 145 -36.66 -2.21 8.14
CA ASP A 145 -37.39 -3.33 7.54
C ASP A 145 -36.66 -3.93 6.33
N ARG A 146 -35.68 -3.22 5.75
CA ARG A 146 -34.81 -3.73 4.68
C ARG A 146 -34.04 -4.99 5.09
N VAL A 147 -33.76 -5.17 6.38
CA VAL A 147 -33.08 -6.38 6.89
C VAL A 147 -33.88 -7.64 6.56
N ARG A 148 -35.22 -7.58 6.57
CA ARG A 148 -36.10 -8.74 6.30
C ARG A 148 -36.22 -9.05 4.82
N ALA A 149 -35.83 -8.13 3.95
CA ALA A 149 -35.86 -8.32 2.50
C ALA A 149 -34.61 -9.04 1.97
N VAL A 150 -33.62 -9.29 2.82
CA VAL A 150 -32.33 -9.89 2.48
C VAL A 150 -32.21 -11.29 3.08
N GLU A 151 -31.98 -12.28 2.23
CA GLU A 151 -31.78 -13.69 2.61
C GLU A 151 -30.31 -14.06 2.36
N ILE A 152 -29.58 -14.35 3.43
CA ILE A 152 -28.15 -14.69 3.37
C ILE A 152 -27.96 -16.03 2.66
N GLY A 153 -26.96 -16.10 1.78
CA GLY A 153 -26.66 -17.28 0.96
C GLY A 153 -27.49 -17.40 -0.31
N ARG A 154 -28.53 -16.56 -0.47
CA ARG A 154 -29.36 -16.49 -1.67
C ARG A 154 -29.21 -15.16 -2.40
N HIS A 155 -29.32 -14.05 -1.69
CA HIS A 155 -29.32 -12.72 -2.29
C HIS A 155 -27.91 -12.13 -2.34
N GLY A 156 -27.57 -11.54 -3.50
CA GLY A 156 -26.56 -10.50 -3.63
C GLY A 156 -27.20 -9.12 -3.49
N LEU A 157 -26.40 -8.11 -3.17
CA LEU A 157 -26.88 -6.74 -2.96
C LEU A 157 -26.18 -5.77 -3.88
N MET A 158 -26.94 -4.80 -4.39
CA MET A 158 -26.43 -3.64 -5.12
C MET A 158 -27.03 -2.37 -4.52
N ILE A 159 -26.18 -1.42 -4.15
CA ILE A 159 -26.61 -0.12 -3.62
C ILE A 159 -26.03 0.99 -4.49
N SER A 160 -26.81 2.04 -4.73
CA SER A 160 -26.33 3.24 -5.39
C SER A 160 -26.93 4.52 -4.82
N ARG A 161 -26.12 5.59 -4.78
CA ARG A 161 -26.52 6.96 -4.43
C ARG A 161 -25.71 7.96 -5.26
N GLY A 162 -26.38 8.64 -6.18
CA GLY A 162 -25.71 9.54 -7.14
C GLY A 162 -24.69 8.79 -7.98
N ARG A 163 -23.40 9.16 -7.88
CA ARG A 163 -22.29 8.48 -8.57
C ARG A 163 -21.68 7.30 -7.80
N ALA A 164 -22.02 7.16 -6.51
CA ALA A 164 -21.52 6.07 -5.68
C ALA A 164 -22.35 4.81 -5.94
N SER A 165 -21.67 3.67 -6.17
CA SER A 165 -22.32 2.38 -6.40
C SER A 165 -21.45 1.25 -5.87
N GLY A 166 -22.06 0.24 -5.27
CA GLY A 166 -21.40 -0.94 -4.75
C GLY A 166 -22.24 -2.19 -4.99
N LEU A 167 -21.58 -3.31 -5.24
CA LEU A 167 -22.21 -4.61 -5.43
C LEU A 167 -21.43 -5.67 -4.67
N LEU A 168 -22.16 -6.56 -3.99
CA LEU A 168 -21.63 -7.77 -3.36
C LEU A 168 -22.39 -8.99 -3.87
N LEU A 169 -21.65 -10.02 -4.25
CA LEU A 169 -22.20 -11.29 -4.76
C LEU A 169 -22.86 -12.11 -3.62
N PRO A 170 -23.82 -13.00 -3.92
CA PRO A 170 -24.52 -13.80 -2.92
C PRO A 170 -23.61 -14.60 -1.98
N GLY A 171 -22.46 -15.09 -2.48
CA GLY A 171 -21.53 -15.91 -1.69
C GLY A 171 -20.77 -15.15 -0.60
N VAL A 172 -20.62 -13.82 -0.74
CA VAL A 172 -19.78 -13.01 0.15
C VAL A 172 -20.26 -13.07 1.59
N ALA A 173 -21.57 -12.99 1.81
CA ALA A 173 -22.12 -13.03 3.16
C ALA A 173 -21.89 -14.39 3.85
N THR A 174 -21.98 -15.48 3.10
CA THR A 174 -21.74 -16.84 3.61
C THR A 174 -20.26 -17.05 3.91
N GLU A 175 -19.37 -16.63 3.01
CA GLU A 175 -17.90 -16.75 3.17
C GLU A 175 -17.37 -15.97 4.39
N HIS A 176 -17.95 -14.81 4.68
CA HIS A 176 -17.52 -13.95 5.79
C HIS A 176 -18.42 -14.04 7.04
N HIS A 177 -19.38 -14.97 7.08
CA HIS A 177 -20.31 -15.16 8.19
C HIS A 177 -21.09 -13.89 8.58
N PHE A 178 -21.50 -13.09 7.58
CA PHE A 178 -22.31 -11.90 7.81
C PHE A 178 -23.79 -12.25 8.03
N ASP A 179 -24.44 -11.53 8.94
CA ASP A 179 -25.90 -11.46 8.99
C ASP A 179 -26.45 -10.43 7.97
N ALA A 180 -27.76 -10.40 7.77
CA ALA A 180 -28.41 -9.52 6.79
C ALA A 180 -28.10 -8.03 7.05
N ARG A 181 -28.03 -7.60 8.31
CA ARG A 181 -27.67 -6.22 8.67
C ARG A 181 -26.23 -5.92 8.28
N THR A 182 -25.29 -6.75 8.71
CA THR A 182 -23.87 -6.59 8.40
C THR A 182 -23.66 -6.58 6.89
N PHE A 183 -24.37 -7.42 6.15
CA PHE A 183 -24.27 -7.45 4.69
C PHE A 183 -24.74 -6.14 4.02
N LEU A 184 -25.82 -5.53 4.52
CA LEU A 184 -26.28 -4.20 4.10
C LEU A 184 -25.26 -3.10 4.42
N GLU A 185 -24.61 -3.17 5.58
CA GLU A 185 -23.55 -2.23 5.94
C GLU A 185 -22.32 -2.38 5.03
N GLN A 186 -21.92 -3.63 4.74
CA GLN A 186 -20.75 -3.89 3.90
C GLN A 186 -20.96 -3.45 2.45
N VAL A 187 -22.17 -3.60 1.88
CA VAL A 187 -22.44 -3.09 0.53
C VAL A 187 -22.37 -1.55 0.49
N CYS A 188 -22.73 -0.86 1.58
CA CYS A 188 -22.55 0.60 1.71
C CYS A 188 -21.06 0.98 1.72
N VAL A 189 -20.26 0.31 2.58
CA VAL A 189 -18.81 0.51 2.62
C VAL A 189 -18.21 0.27 1.23
N LYS A 190 -18.71 -0.75 0.53
CA LYS A 190 -18.25 -1.08 -0.81
C LYS A 190 -18.54 -0.01 -1.85
N ALA A 191 -19.67 0.69 -1.71
CA ALA A 191 -20.04 1.83 -2.53
C ALA A 191 -19.29 3.13 -2.15
N GLY A 192 -18.49 3.12 -1.08
CA GLY A 192 -17.89 4.33 -0.51
C GLY A 192 -18.88 5.20 0.26
N LEU A 193 -19.96 4.60 0.77
CA LEU A 193 -21.01 5.27 1.54
C LEU A 193 -20.83 5.02 3.06
N PRO A 194 -21.40 5.88 3.93
CA PRO A 194 -21.52 5.59 5.36
C PRO A 194 -22.19 4.24 5.62
N ARG A 195 -21.77 3.50 6.65
CA ARG A 195 -22.27 2.15 6.96
C ARG A 195 -23.78 2.07 7.10
N ASN A 196 -24.40 3.13 7.61
CA ASN A 196 -25.84 3.24 7.83
C ASN A 196 -26.62 3.82 6.64
N ALA A 197 -25.98 4.08 5.49
CA ALA A 197 -26.63 4.69 4.33
C ALA A 197 -27.78 3.83 3.78
N TRP A 198 -27.75 2.50 3.99
CA TRP A 198 -28.87 1.62 3.63
C TRP A 198 -30.15 1.88 4.44
N LEU A 199 -30.15 2.74 5.46
CA LEU A 199 -31.37 3.18 6.14
C LEU A 199 -32.05 4.35 5.42
N ASP A 200 -31.31 5.09 4.60
CA ASP A 200 -31.79 6.32 3.96
C ASP A 200 -32.77 6.00 2.83
N ASP A 201 -33.81 6.82 2.67
CA ASP A 201 -34.84 6.63 1.64
C ASP A 201 -34.37 7.06 0.23
N ASP A 202 -33.26 7.78 0.12
CA ASP A 202 -32.71 8.30 -1.14
C ASP A 202 -31.70 7.35 -1.82
N VAL A 203 -31.42 6.18 -1.22
CA VAL A 203 -30.58 5.14 -1.83
C VAL A 203 -31.42 4.19 -2.69
N ASP A 204 -30.91 3.87 -3.88
CA ASP A 204 -31.47 2.79 -4.71
C ASP A 204 -30.80 1.48 -4.29
N LEU A 205 -31.54 0.65 -3.55
CA LEU A 205 -31.10 -0.64 -3.05
C LEU A 205 -31.80 -1.76 -3.81
N LYS A 206 -31.03 -2.66 -4.38
CA LYS A 206 -31.50 -3.80 -5.16
C LYS A 206 -30.91 -5.09 -4.62
N ARG A 207 -31.67 -6.17 -4.76
CA ARG A 207 -31.23 -7.55 -4.55
C ARG A 207 -31.23 -8.30 -5.87
N PHE A 208 -30.41 -9.33 -5.96
CA PHE A 208 -30.38 -10.26 -7.09
C PHE A 208 -29.97 -11.63 -6.60
N GLU A 209 -30.16 -12.64 -7.43
CA GLU A 209 -29.75 -14.02 -7.14
C GLU A 209 -28.59 -14.43 -8.04
N GLY A 210 -27.87 -15.47 -7.62
CA GLY A 210 -26.76 -16.00 -8.39
C GLY A 210 -26.24 -17.30 -7.81
N TYR A 211 -25.67 -18.14 -8.67
CA TYR A 211 -24.88 -19.29 -8.24
C TYR A 211 -23.53 -19.28 -8.95
N SER A 212 -22.54 -19.93 -8.32
CA SER A 212 -21.22 -20.13 -8.92
C SER A 212 -20.84 -21.59 -9.01
N PHE A 213 -19.85 -21.84 -9.85
CA PHE A 213 -19.20 -23.14 -10.00
C PHE A 213 -17.74 -22.89 -10.38
N THR A 214 -16.87 -23.81 -9.98
CA THR A 214 -15.41 -23.61 -9.98
C THR A 214 -14.68 -24.84 -10.52
N ALA A 215 -13.50 -24.62 -11.09
CA ALA A 215 -12.58 -25.67 -11.53
C ALA A 215 -11.14 -25.12 -11.59
N ARG A 216 -10.14 -26.00 -11.62
CA ARG A 216 -8.77 -25.55 -11.92
C ARG A 216 -8.68 -25.16 -13.38
N LEU A 217 -8.14 -23.98 -13.64
CA LEU A 217 -7.98 -23.45 -15.00
C LEU A 217 -7.04 -24.34 -15.81
N GLY A 218 -5.97 -24.83 -15.17
CA GLY A 218 -5.01 -25.77 -15.78
C GLY A 218 -5.62 -27.08 -16.28
N ASP A 219 -6.75 -27.54 -15.73
CA ASP A 219 -7.40 -28.79 -16.18
C ASP A 219 -7.98 -28.66 -17.60
N PHE A 220 -8.17 -27.44 -18.09
CA PHE A 220 -8.74 -27.14 -19.40
C PHE A 220 -7.72 -26.73 -20.46
N LEU A 221 -6.44 -26.60 -20.10
CA LEU A 221 -5.35 -26.21 -21.01
C LEU A 221 -4.52 -27.46 -21.36
N GLU A 222 -4.25 -27.70 -22.64
CA GLU A 222 -3.39 -28.82 -23.04
C GLU A 222 -1.96 -28.69 -22.50
N SER A 223 -1.38 -29.83 -22.13
CA SER A 223 0.03 -29.98 -21.80
C SER A 223 0.87 -30.06 -23.07
N ASP A 224 1.05 -28.95 -23.78
CA ASP A 224 2.09 -28.91 -24.80
C ASP A 224 3.45 -28.63 -24.14
N SER A 225 4.26 -29.69 -24.13
CA SER A 225 5.70 -29.78 -23.84
C SER A 225 6.44 -28.48 -23.47
N GLY A 226 6.92 -28.44 -22.22
CA GLY A 226 8.07 -27.65 -21.83
C GLY A 226 7.74 -26.37 -21.09
N LYS A 227 8.64 -25.99 -20.18
CA LYS A 227 8.71 -24.71 -19.48
C LYS A 227 8.90 -23.53 -20.46
N ALA A 228 8.03 -23.35 -21.45
CA ALA A 228 8.07 -22.20 -22.32
C ALA A 228 7.38 -21.06 -21.59
N GLU A 229 8.16 -20.33 -20.79
CA GLU A 229 7.85 -18.93 -20.51
C GLU A 229 7.57 -18.26 -21.86
N THR A 230 6.34 -17.81 -22.07
CA THR A 230 6.04 -16.85 -23.15
C THR A 230 7.05 -15.72 -23.04
N PRO A 231 7.76 -15.35 -24.12
CA PRO A 231 8.82 -14.37 -24.05
C PRO A 231 8.26 -13.04 -23.57
N SER A 232 8.67 -12.63 -22.37
CA SER A 232 8.41 -11.28 -21.86
C SER A 232 8.90 -10.24 -22.87
N PRO A 233 8.25 -9.06 -22.96
CA PRO A 233 8.72 -8.01 -23.83
C PRO A 233 10.22 -7.74 -23.58
N PRO A 234 11.04 -7.56 -24.64
CA PRO A 234 12.48 -7.43 -24.51
C PRO A 234 12.82 -6.38 -23.46
N GLY A 235 13.59 -6.80 -22.47
CA GLY A 235 14.05 -5.96 -21.38
C GLY A 235 15.33 -5.20 -21.70
N PRO A 236 15.76 -4.30 -20.79
CA PRO A 236 17.10 -3.76 -20.89
C PRO A 236 18.11 -4.90 -20.78
N GLY A 237 19.12 -4.89 -21.65
CA GLY A 237 20.28 -5.77 -21.49
C GLY A 237 21.21 -5.26 -20.40
N ARG A 238 22.21 -6.07 -20.00
CA ARG A 238 23.21 -5.65 -19.02
C ARG A 238 23.91 -4.34 -19.41
N GLY A 239 24.23 -4.18 -20.70
CA GLY A 239 24.84 -2.95 -21.22
C GLY A 239 23.92 -1.72 -21.17
N ASP A 240 22.59 -1.90 -21.19
CA ASP A 240 21.66 -0.79 -20.98
C ASP A 240 21.66 -0.34 -19.52
N VAL A 241 21.66 -1.29 -18.57
CA VAL A 241 21.74 -1.00 -17.14
C VAL A 241 23.03 -0.26 -16.80
N ASP A 242 24.17 -0.70 -17.34
CA ASP A 242 25.46 -0.03 -17.14
C ASP A 242 25.46 1.41 -17.67
N ARG A 243 24.87 1.65 -18.87
CA ARG A 243 24.75 3.00 -19.44
C ARG A 243 23.78 3.88 -18.66
N LEU A 244 22.67 3.34 -18.18
CA LEU A 244 21.71 4.06 -17.33
C LEU A 244 22.31 4.40 -15.96
N ALA A 245 23.09 3.51 -15.36
CA ALA A 245 23.84 3.79 -14.13
C ALA A 245 24.85 4.92 -14.35
N ALA A 246 25.57 4.91 -15.49
CA ALA A 246 26.47 6.00 -15.86
C ALA A 246 25.73 7.33 -16.09
N LEU A 247 24.56 7.31 -16.72
CA LEU A 247 23.70 8.48 -16.88
C LEU A 247 23.29 9.05 -15.50
N ALA A 248 22.84 8.19 -14.58
CA ALA A 248 22.47 8.59 -13.24
C ALA A 248 23.63 9.22 -12.46
N ARG A 249 24.84 8.63 -12.55
CA ARG A 249 26.07 9.20 -11.99
C ARG A 249 26.37 10.59 -12.55
N ASN A 250 26.31 10.74 -13.87
CA ASN A 250 26.60 12.02 -14.53
C ASN A 250 25.58 13.09 -14.12
N ASN A 251 24.30 12.73 -13.98
CA ASN A 251 23.25 13.64 -13.50
C ASN A 251 23.44 14.03 -12.04
N LEU A 252 23.84 13.08 -11.17
CA LEU A 252 24.16 13.36 -9.78
C LEU A 252 25.28 14.39 -9.67
N ALA A 253 26.37 14.20 -10.44
CA ALA A 253 27.48 15.14 -10.50
C ALA A 253 27.05 16.51 -11.04
N ALA A 254 26.26 16.53 -12.14
CA ALA A 254 25.77 17.78 -12.72
C ALA A 254 24.96 18.59 -11.70
N LEU A 255 24.00 17.96 -11.01
CA LEU A 255 23.20 18.62 -9.99
C LEU A 255 24.04 19.11 -8.80
N ALA A 256 25.05 18.35 -8.39
CA ALA A 256 25.91 18.74 -7.27
C ALA A 256 26.74 19.99 -7.59
N PHE A 257 27.18 20.16 -8.84
CA PHE A 257 27.94 21.32 -9.30
C PHE A 257 27.10 22.44 -9.93
N GLY A 258 25.77 22.36 -9.85
CA GLY A 258 24.89 23.36 -10.45
C GLY A 258 24.88 23.38 -11.99
N ALA A 259 25.36 22.31 -12.63
CA ALA A 259 25.27 22.11 -14.07
C ALA A 259 23.90 21.52 -14.47
N VAL A 260 23.59 21.57 -15.76
CA VAL A 260 22.32 21.07 -16.31
C VAL A 260 22.39 19.55 -16.50
N PRO A 261 21.52 18.75 -15.85
CA PRO A 261 21.49 17.30 -16.04
C PRO A 261 20.80 16.90 -17.33
N THR A 262 21.12 15.70 -17.82
CA THR A 262 20.47 15.07 -18.97
C THR A 262 19.43 14.07 -18.48
N TRP A 263 18.16 14.49 -18.45
CA TRP A 263 17.08 13.68 -17.88
C TRP A 263 16.58 12.56 -18.79
N TYR A 264 16.83 12.65 -20.08
CA TYR A 264 16.37 11.67 -21.06
C TYR A 264 17.45 11.38 -22.10
N ALA A 265 17.67 10.10 -22.36
CA ALA A 265 18.63 9.61 -23.33
C ALA A 265 17.90 8.70 -24.34
N PRO A 266 17.56 9.20 -25.55
CA PRO A 266 16.76 8.47 -26.54
C PRO A 266 17.39 7.15 -27.04
N HIS A 267 18.70 6.99 -26.86
CA HIS A 267 19.47 5.81 -27.28
C HIS A 267 19.59 4.76 -26.17
N LEU A 268 19.06 5.03 -24.98
CA LEU A 268 19.01 4.08 -23.88
C LEU A 268 17.60 3.50 -23.78
N TYR A 269 17.50 2.28 -23.25
CA TYR A 269 16.23 1.62 -23.01
C TYR A 269 15.33 2.50 -22.14
N ASP A 270 14.07 2.67 -22.54
CA ASP A 270 13.03 3.32 -21.77
C ASP A 270 11.72 2.54 -21.93
N GLY A 271 11.52 1.58 -21.03
CA GLY A 271 10.36 0.72 -21.00
C GLY A 271 9.68 0.76 -19.64
N GLN A 272 8.55 0.05 -19.55
CA GLN A 272 7.83 -0.13 -18.30
C GLN A 272 8.52 -1.19 -17.43
N VAL A 273 8.67 -0.86 -16.15
CA VAL A 273 9.32 -1.70 -15.14
C VAL A 273 8.52 -1.67 -13.84
N GLN A 274 8.71 -2.63 -12.96
CA GLN A 274 8.04 -2.68 -11.65
C GLN A 274 8.88 -2.07 -10.56
N GLY A 275 10.19 -1.92 -10.77
CA GLY A 275 11.01 -1.20 -9.83
C GLY A 275 12.36 -0.78 -10.37
N VAL A 276 12.87 0.28 -9.75
CA VAL A 276 14.18 0.85 -10.02
C VAL A 276 14.83 1.12 -8.67
N VAL A 277 16.06 0.63 -8.50
CA VAL A 277 16.87 0.84 -7.30
C VAL A 277 18.19 1.47 -7.69
N LEU A 278 18.50 2.58 -7.03
CA LEU A 278 19.74 3.35 -7.17
C LEU A 278 20.57 3.18 -5.89
N THR A 279 21.81 2.71 -6.04
CA THR A 279 22.76 2.56 -4.93
C THR A 279 23.94 3.50 -5.15
N ILE A 280 24.38 4.20 -4.11
CA ILE A 280 25.52 5.13 -4.17
C ILE A 280 26.56 4.72 -3.13
N LYS A 281 27.82 4.56 -3.57
CA LYS A 281 28.96 4.15 -2.74
C LYS A 281 30.13 5.11 -2.90
N THR A 282 30.96 5.25 -1.86
CA THR A 282 32.25 5.96 -1.95
C THR A 282 33.30 5.10 -2.67
N ALA A 283 34.26 5.73 -3.35
CA ALA A 283 35.35 5.01 -4.04
C ALA A 283 36.29 4.28 -3.09
N ASP A 284 36.51 4.82 -1.88
CA ASP A 284 37.70 4.49 -1.08
C ASP A 284 37.47 3.33 -0.09
N GLN A 285 36.21 3.00 0.23
CA GLN A 285 35.89 1.94 1.20
C GLN A 285 34.75 1.00 0.77
N GLY A 286 34.08 1.29 -0.35
CA GLY A 286 32.90 0.51 -0.77
C GLY A 286 31.70 0.63 0.17
N GLU A 287 31.79 1.50 1.20
CA GLU A 287 30.69 1.80 2.10
C GLU A 287 29.53 2.40 1.31
N ARG A 288 28.33 1.81 1.50
CA ARG A 288 27.09 2.32 0.91
C ARG A 288 26.73 3.62 1.63
N VAL A 289 26.69 4.70 0.85
CA VAL A 289 26.35 6.04 1.35
C VAL A 289 24.84 6.24 1.32
N LEU A 290 24.19 5.73 0.28
CA LEU A 290 22.76 5.92 0.08
C LEU A 290 22.16 4.82 -0.81
N GLU A 291 20.95 4.42 -0.47
CA GLU A 291 20.09 3.60 -1.32
C GLU A 291 18.73 4.27 -1.45
N ALA A 292 18.27 4.39 -2.68
CA ALA A 292 16.94 4.89 -2.98
C ALA A 292 16.31 3.97 -4.01
N GLY A 293 15.07 3.56 -3.77
CA GLY A 293 14.37 2.71 -4.72
C GLY A 293 12.89 3.03 -4.74
N ARG A 294 12.27 2.69 -5.85
CA ARG A 294 10.83 2.69 -6.02
C ARG A 294 10.45 1.34 -6.59
N VAL A 295 9.63 0.60 -5.87
CA VAL A 295 9.14 -0.71 -6.29
C VAL A 295 7.63 -0.71 -6.14
N LEU A 296 6.93 -1.02 -7.23
CA LEU A 296 5.48 -1.17 -7.31
C LEU A 296 5.20 -2.51 -7.99
N PRO A 297 5.02 -3.61 -7.21
CA PRO A 297 4.75 -4.92 -7.80
C PRO A 297 3.48 -4.94 -8.65
N THR A 298 2.51 -4.07 -8.31
CA THR A 298 1.19 -4.02 -8.95
C THR A 298 1.04 -2.98 -10.05
N ALA A 299 2.06 -2.14 -10.29
CA ALA A 299 1.98 -1.04 -11.24
C ALA A 299 3.27 -0.87 -12.05
N GLU A 300 3.15 -0.26 -13.22
CA GLU A 300 4.28 0.01 -14.10
C GLU A 300 4.86 1.42 -13.86
N LEU A 301 6.19 1.50 -13.95
CA LEU A 301 6.99 2.69 -13.81
C LEU A 301 7.74 2.97 -15.13
N PRO A 302 7.70 4.21 -15.65
CA PRO A 302 8.58 4.59 -16.75
C PRO A 302 10.02 4.64 -16.25
N LEU A 303 10.91 3.86 -16.85
CA LEU A 303 12.26 3.63 -16.33
C LEU A 303 13.10 4.92 -16.20
N GLN A 304 13.30 5.68 -17.28
CA GLN A 304 14.20 6.84 -17.24
C GLN A 304 13.64 7.98 -16.39
N ALA A 305 12.32 8.20 -16.43
CA ALA A 305 11.64 9.17 -15.57
C ALA A 305 11.79 8.80 -14.08
N SER A 306 11.56 7.53 -13.73
CA SER A 306 11.72 7.05 -12.35
C SER A 306 13.16 7.16 -11.86
N LEU A 307 14.13 6.86 -12.74
CA LEU A 307 15.56 7.03 -12.45
C LEU A 307 15.91 8.51 -12.20
N ALA A 308 15.38 9.44 -13.00
CA ALA A 308 15.59 10.87 -12.81
C ALA A 308 15.09 11.35 -11.42
N ASP A 309 13.91 10.90 -11.00
CA ASP A 309 13.34 11.23 -9.68
C ASP A 309 14.18 10.66 -8.53
N LEU A 310 14.68 9.42 -8.68
CA LEU A 310 15.58 8.81 -7.70
C LEU A 310 16.89 9.58 -7.56
N VAL A 311 17.49 10.05 -8.67
CA VAL A 311 18.71 10.87 -8.64
C VAL A 311 18.48 12.19 -7.91
N ARG A 312 17.34 12.85 -8.13
CA ARG A 312 16.98 14.09 -7.40
C ARG A 312 16.82 13.85 -5.90
N THR A 313 16.18 12.74 -5.55
CA THR A 313 15.95 12.34 -4.16
C THR A 313 17.28 12.02 -3.46
N ALA A 314 18.12 11.22 -4.12
CA ALA A 314 19.42 10.81 -3.60
C ALA A 314 20.32 12.00 -3.25
N LEU A 315 20.31 13.04 -4.08
CA LEU A 315 21.09 14.25 -3.83
C LEU A 315 20.74 14.95 -2.51
N SER A 316 19.48 14.90 -2.09
CA SER A 316 19.04 15.47 -0.81
C SER A 316 19.61 14.70 0.39
N GLY A 317 19.89 13.40 0.22
CA GLY A 317 20.53 12.56 1.24
C GLY A 317 22.06 12.68 1.31
N LEU A 318 22.69 13.32 0.33
CA LEU A 318 24.16 13.48 0.24
C LEU A 318 24.68 14.82 0.79
N GLN A 319 23.93 15.49 1.68
CA GLN A 319 24.28 16.82 2.19
C GLN A 319 25.68 16.91 2.82
N SER A 320 26.14 15.86 3.52
CA SER A 320 27.48 15.81 4.13
C SER A 320 28.62 15.61 3.14
N VAL A 321 28.36 15.00 1.98
CA VAL A 321 29.37 14.71 0.94
C VAL A 321 29.50 15.88 -0.05
N ARG A 322 28.50 16.76 -0.11
CA ARG A 322 28.47 17.95 -0.98
C ARG A 322 29.56 18.98 -0.69
N GLU A 323 30.17 18.93 0.49
CA GLU A 323 31.18 19.92 0.91
C GLU A 323 32.56 19.67 0.25
N ASP A 324 32.78 18.50 -0.36
CA ASP A 324 34.01 18.17 -1.10
C ASP A 324 33.75 17.71 -2.56
N PRO A 325 34.10 18.54 -3.56
CA PRO A 325 34.03 18.19 -4.98
C PRO A 325 34.75 16.91 -5.40
N GLN A 326 35.87 16.55 -4.76
CA GLN A 326 36.64 15.35 -5.11
C GLN A 326 35.93 14.08 -4.66
N SER A 327 35.31 14.11 -3.47
CA SER A 327 34.49 13.02 -2.95
C SER A 327 33.25 12.73 -3.81
N LEU A 328 32.62 13.76 -4.38
CA LEU A 328 31.48 13.61 -5.30
C LEU A 328 31.87 12.97 -6.63
N ALA A 329 33.01 13.35 -7.20
CA ALA A 329 33.51 12.79 -8.46
C ALA A 329 33.90 11.30 -8.33
N ALA A 330 34.21 10.86 -7.10
CA ALA A 330 34.58 9.49 -6.78
C ALA A 330 33.38 8.57 -6.49
N LEU A 331 32.14 9.07 -6.52
CA LEU A 331 30.97 8.24 -6.22
C LEU A 331 30.74 7.17 -7.30
N ARG A 332 30.52 5.93 -6.84
CA ARG A 332 30.05 4.83 -7.69
C ARG A 332 28.54 4.73 -7.56
N VAL A 333 27.86 4.70 -8.70
CA VAL A 333 26.41 4.54 -8.80
C VAL A 333 26.11 3.16 -9.35
N GLY A 334 25.36 2.38 -8.59
CA GLY A 334 24.77 1.13 -9.01
C GLY A 334 23.29 1.32 -9.38
N LEU A 335 22.83 0.52 -10.33
CA LEU A 335 21.44 0.51 -10.79
C LEU A 335 20.94 -0.93 -10.82
N THR A 336 19.72 -1.13 -10.33
CA THR A 336 18.99 -2.39 -10.47
C THR A 336 17.58 -2.11 -10.94
N ILE A 337 17.13 -2.93 -11.89
CA ILE A 337 15.84 -2.85 -12.54
C ILE A 337 15.09 -4.14 -12.24
N LEU A 338 13.82 -4.00 -11.86
CA LEU A 338 12.92 -5.09 -11.49
C LEU A 338 11.77 -5.17 -12.48
N ARG A 339 11.49 -6.36 -13.01
CA ARG A 339 10.46 -6.58 -14.03
C ARG A 339 9.65 -7.85 -13.77
N ASN A 340 8.58 -8.03 -14.54
CA ASN A 340 7.80 -9.27 -14.63
C ASN A 340 7.34 -9.77 -13.25
N PRO A 341 6.46 -9.02 -12.56
CA PRO A 341 6.00 -9.35 -11.23
C PRO A 341 5.17 -10.63 -11.28
N ARG A 342 5.44 -11.56 -10.36
CA ARG A 342 4.60 -12.73 -10.14
C ARG A 342 4.29 -12.87 -8.66
N LEU A 343 3.02 -12.82 -8.29
CA LEU A 343 2.57 -13.08 -6.93
C LEU A 343 2.90 -14.54 -6.58
N LEU A 344 3.54 -14.80 -5.45
CA LEU A 344 3.87 -16.14 -4.97
C LEU A 344 2.92 -16.62 -3.86
N GLY A 345 2.22 -15.69 -3.22
CA GLY A 345 1.31 -15.96 -2.10
C GLY A 345 1.44 -14.86 -1.04
N THR A 346 1.22 -15.23 0.22
CA THR A 346 1.45 -14.34 1.36
C THR A 346 2.57 -14.82 2.26
N GLY A 347 3.00 -14.02 3.23
CA GLY A 347 4.12 -14.35 4.12
C GLY A 347 4.01 -15.73 4.80
N SER A 348 2.81 -16.19 5.17
CA SER A 348 2.58 -17.52 5.77
C SER A 348 2.36 -18.64 4.75
N GLY A 349 2.07 -18.33 3.49
CA GLY A 349 1.61 -19.27 2.45
C GLY A 349 2.28 -19.08 1.10
N CYS A 350 3.55 -18.68 1.09
CA CYS A 350 4.29 -18.39 -0.14
C CYS A 350 4.83 -19.67 -0.80
N ASP A 351 4.54 -19.87 -2.09
CA ASP A 351 5.15 -20.94 -2.90
C ASP A 351 6.43 -20.45 -3.59
N LEU A 352 7.58 -21.00 -3.16
CA LEU A 352 8.91 -20.65 -3.65
C LEU A 352 9.43 -21.60 -4.74
N ALA A 353 8.61 -22.53 -5.26
CA ALA A 353 9.04 -23.52 -6.26
C ALA A 353 9.67 -22.84 -7.49
N ASP A 354 9.00 -21.80 -7.99
CA ASP A 354 9.43 -21.03 -9.16
C ASP A 354 10.34 -19.82 -8.80
N PHE A 355 10.75 -19.64 -7.55
CA PHE A 355 11.71 -18.58 -7.18
C PHE A 355 13.15 -19.06 -7.37
N ASP A 356 14.01 -18.23 -7.98
CA ASP A 356 15.46 -18.48 -8.11
C ASP A 356 16.23 -17.24 -7.64
N PRO A 357 16.95 -17.31 -6.50
CA PRO A 357 17.71 -16.18 -5.97
C PRO A 357 18.77 -15.62 -6.92
N GLN A 358 19.25 -16.39 -7.90
CA GLN A 358 20.26 -15.93 -8.86
C GLN A 358 19.70 -15.02 -9.94
N ALA A 359 18.41 -15.11 -10.24
CA ALA A 359 17.74 -14.37 -11.31
C ALA A 359 16.65 -13.42 -10.79
N HIS A 360 16.17 -13.62 -9.56
CA HIS A 360 14.98 -12.95 -9.06
C HIS A 360 15.20 -12.30 -7.70
N ALA A 361 14.54 -11.16 -7.51
CA ALA A 361 14.32 -10.55 -6.21
C ALA A 361 12.99 -11.00 -5.63
N LEU A 362 12.87 -11.04 -4.29
CA LEU A 362 11.59 -11.07 -3.60
C LEU A 362 11.22 -9.68 -3.12
N CYS A 363 9.98 -9.28 -3.38
CA CYS A 363 9.37 -8.09 -2.81
C CYS A 363 8.19 -8.50 -1.95
N ALA A 364 8.18 -8.10 -0.68
CA ALA A 364 7.01 -8.22 0.17
C ALA A 364 6.32 -6.86 0.25
N ALA A 365 5.00 -6.83 0.13
CA ALA A 365 4.19 -5.62 0.15
C ALA A 365 2.98 -5.75 1.09
N TRP A 366 2.72 -4.70 1.85
CA TRP A 366 1.54 -4.57 2.71
C TRP A 366 1.11 -3.10 2.73
N GLU A 367 -0.08 -2.81 2.22
CA GLU A 367 -0.60 -1.45 2.08
C GLU A 367 0.37 -0.53 1.30
N ASP A 368 0.90 0.51 1.93
CA ASP A 368 1.87 1.44 1.35
C ASP A 368 3.34 1.00 1.57
N ARG A 369 3.57 -0.07 2.34
CA ARG A 369 4.91 -0.58 2.67
C ARG A 369 5.36 -1.65 1.70
N TRP A 370 6.63 -1.61 1.36
CA TRP A 370 7.32 -2.66 0.63
C TRP A 370 8.74 -2.84 1.15
N ALA A 371 9.19 -4.09 1.08
CA ALA A 371 10.57 -4.49 1.26
C ALA A 371 11.00 -5.31 0.05
N LEU A 372 12.28 -5.25 -0.29
CA LEU A 372 12.88 -5.96 -1.41
C LEU A 372 14.20 -6.57 -0.97
N VAL A 373 14.39 -7.85 -1.29
CA VAL A 373 15.66 -8.56 -1.11
C VAL A 373 16.02 -9.27 -2.40
N TYR A 374 17.25 -9.06 -2.86
CA TYR A 374 17.91 -9.80 -3.92
C TYR A 374 19.28 -10.22 -3.42
N ASP A 375 19.48 -11.52 -3.22
CA ASP A 375 20.75 -12.08 -2.75
C ASP A 375 21.00 -13.45 -3.40
N PRO A 376 21.81 -13.48 -4.49
CA PRO A 376 22.14 -14.72 -5.20
C PRO A 376 22.85 -15.78 -4.37
N ALA A 377 23.44 -15.41 -3.23
CA ALA A 377 24.18 -16.32 -2.37
C ALA A 377 23.30 -16.92 -1.25
N ALA A 378 22.12 -16.38 -1.00
CA ALA A 378 21.22 -16.83 0.06
C ALA A 378 20.27 -17.95 -0.42
N SER A 379 19.77 -18.77 0.52
CA SER A 379 18.72 -19.74 0.21
C SER A 379 17.38 -19.03 0.00
N LYS A 380 16.43 -19.72 -0.65
CA LYS A 380 15.10 -19.17 -0.93
C LYS A 380 14.37 -18.75 0.35
N GLU A 381 14.48 -19.59 1.38
CA GLU A 381 13.86 -19.39 2.70
C GLU A 381 14.50 -18.23 3.45
N GLU A 382 15.82 -18.06 3.31
CA GLU A 382 16.54 -16.95 3.94
C GLU A 382 16.17 -15.60 3.30
N VAL A 383 16.04 -15.55 1.98
CA VAL A 383 15.54 -14.35 1.29
C VAL A 383 14.11 -14.02 1.72
N LEU A 384 13.21 -15.02 1.81
CA LEU A 384 11.84 -14.83 2.27
C LEU A 384 11.79 -14.28 3.71
N ARG A 385 12.58 -14.89 4.62
CA ARG A 385 12.66 -14.46 6.02
C ARG A 385 13.13 -13.01 6.13
N ARG A 386 14.16 -12.64 5.38
CA ARG A 386 14.72 -11.27 5.37
C ARG A 386 13.73 -10.25 4.81
N VAL A 387 13.06 -10.55 3.69
CA VAL A 387 12.11 -9.61 3.08
C VAL A 387 10.90 -9.37 3.98
N LEU A 388 10.37 -10.41 4.63
CA LEU A 388 9.25 -10.28 5.57
C LEU A 388 9.65 -9.51 6.83
N ALA A 389 10.80 -9.86 7.44
CA ALA A 389 11.30 -9.16 8.63
C ALA A 389 11.49 -7.65 8.39
N ARG A 390 11.81 -7.27 7.16
CA ARG A 390 12.02 -5.88 6.77
C ARG A 390 10.72 -5.08 6.61
N LEU A 391 9.56 -5.71 6.44
CA LEU A 391 8.26 -5.01 6.41
C LEU A 391 7.89 -4.34 7.75
N ARG A 392 8.41 -4.87 8.86
CA ARG A 392 8.17 -4.36 10.23
C ARG A 392 6.69 -4.04 10.49
N CYS A 393 5.79 -4.94 10.14
CA CYS A 393 4.36 -4.82 10.41
C CYS A 393 3.84 -6.02 11.21
N ALA A 394 2.72 -5.87 11.91
CA ALA A 394 2.11 -6.97 12.65
C ALA A 394 1.53 -8.05 11.71
N ALA A 395 1.14 -7.66 10.49
CA ALA A 395 0.50 -8.52 9.49
C ALA A 395 1.50 -9.14 8.48
N MET A 396 2.74 -9.45 8.90
CA MET A 396 3.74 -10.05 8.00
C MET A 396 3.25 -11.35 7.35
N GLU A 397 2.39 -12.11 8.02
CA GLU A 397 1.82 -13.36 7.52
C GLU A 397 0.87 -13.15 6.32
N ASP A 398 0.19 -12.00 6.29
CA ASP A 398 -0.78 -11.63 5.26
C ASP A 398 -0.17 -10.77 4.15
N ALA A 399 1.06 -10.25 4.35
CA ALA A 399 1.79 -9.50 3.35
C ALA A 399 1.93 -10.27 2.03
N GLU A 400 1.63 -9.62 0.92
CA GLU A 400 1.76 -10.20 -0.42
C GLU A 400 3.25 -10.34 -0.77
N VAL A 401 3.64 -11.53 -1.24
CA VAL A 401 5.03 -11.81 -1.63
C VAL A 401 5.11 -11.98 -3.13
N TRP A 402 5.94 -11.18 -3.78
CA TRP A 402 6.11 -11.08 -5.22
C TRP A 402 7.52 -11.49 -5.64
N ARG A 403 7.64 -12.31 -6.68
CA ARG A 403 8.87 -12.54 -7.45
C ARG A 403 9.00 -11.45 -8.52
N LEU A 404 10.20 -10.90 -8.69
CA LEU A 404 10.54 -9.95 -9.75
C LEU A 404 11.84 -10.39 -10.41
N ASP A 405 11.90 -10.34 -11.74
CA ASP A 405 13.15 -10.49 -12.49
C ASP A 405 14.09 -9.35 -12.12
N CYS A 406 15.31 -9.69 -11.71
CA CYS A 406 16.28 -8.75 -11.19
C CYS A 406 17.46 -8.63 -12.15
N LEU A 407 17.66 -7.43 -12.71
CA LEU A 407 18.85 -7.12 -13.49
C LEU A 407 19.52 -5.87 -12.93
N GLY A 408 20.75 -6.02 -12.46
CA GLY A 408 21.45 -4.92 -11.83
C GLY A 408 22.96 -5.00 -11.89
N THR A 409 23.60 -3.89 -11.56
CA THR A 409 25.05 -3.79 -11.34
C THR A 409 25.45 -4.23 -9.93
N GLU A 410 24.49 -4.26 -9.00
CA GLU A 410 24.70 -4.59 -7.60
C GLU A 410 24.64 -6.12 -7.37
N PRO A 411 25.61 -6.70 -6.63
CA PRO A 411 25.62 -8.14 -6.38
C PRO A 411 24.52 -8.58 -5.41
N MET A 412 24.09 -7.69 -4.52
CA MET A 412 23.03 -7.93 -3.54
C MET A 412 22.38 -6.61 -3.15
N ILE A 413 21.06 -6.63 -3.03
CA ILE A 413 20.24 -5.49 -2.62
C ILE A 413 19.31 -5.91 -1.50
N GLU A 414 19.23 -5.07 -0.49
CA GLU A 414 18.24 -5.19 0.56
C GLU A 414 17.77 -3.80 0.98
N LEU A 415 16.55 -3.44 0.59
CA LEU A 415 15.96 -2.13 0.90
C LEU A 415 14.45 -2.23 1.06
N GLY A 416 13.82 -1.12 1.43
CA GLY A 416 12.38 -0.99 1.53
C GLY A 416 12.03 0.47 1.78
N ASN A 417 10.77 0.84 1.63
CA ASN A 417 10.28 2.14 2.09
C ASN A 417 9.80 2.10 3.56
N VAL A 418 9.98 0.95 4.22
CA VAL A 418 9.71 0.77 5.64
C VAL A 418 10.68 1.63 6.44
N ARG A 419 10.13 2.60 7.17
CA ARG A 419 10.89 3.59 7.93
C ARG A 419 11.69 2.86 9.01
N SER A 420 13.00 3.09 9.03
CA SER A 420 13.89 2.54 10.06
C SER A 420 14.31 3.65 11.03
N PRO A 421 14.43 3.33 12.33
CA PRO A 421 14.82 4.28 13.34
C PRO A 421 16.25 4.77 13.11
N SER A 422 16.46 6.07 13.20
CA SER A 422 17.76 6.71 13.13
C SER A 422 18.25 7.09 14.52
N ALA A 423 19.49 6.75 14.87
CA ALA A 423 20.10 7.22 16.12
C ALA A 423 20.24 8.76 16.17
N GLY A 424 20.44 9.38 15.00
CA GLY A 424 20.61 10.83 14.83
C GLY A 424 21.69 11.48 15.71
N ALA A 425 21.63 12.81 15.78
CA ALA A 425 22.58 13.58 16.58
C ALA A 425 22.23 13.56 18.08
N SER A 426 23.26 13.62 18.93
CA SER A 426 23.11 13.72 20.39
C SER A 426 22.33 14.97 20.84
N VAL A 427 22.43 16.06 20.06
CA VAL A 427 21.72 17.33 20.32
C VAL A 427 20.63 17.53 19.29
N ARG A 428 19.39 17.68 19.76
CA ARG A 428 18.26 18.11 18.94
C ARG A 428 18.22 19.64 18.89
N ARG A 429 18.58 20.21 17.75
CA ARG A 429 18.44 21.67 17.47
C ARG A 429 16.96 22.06 17.51
N PRO A 430 16.58 23.34 17.63
CA PRO A 430 15.17 23.73 17.44
C PRO A 430 14.80 23.65 15.95
N ALA A 431 13.62 23.11 15.63
CA ALA A 431 13.04 23.09 14.28
C ALA A 431 11.99 24.18 14.04
N VAL A 432 11.32 24.67 15.08
CA VAL A 432 10.18 25.59 14.95
C VAL A 432 10.36 26.93 15.65
N ALA A 433 11.54 27.18 16.23
CA ALA A 433 11.94 28.51 16.66
C ALA A 433 11.85 29.51 15.48
N GLY A 434 11.26 30.68 15.72
CA GLY A 434 10.95 31.70 14.72
C GLY A 434 9.59 31.50 14.04
N ARG A 435 8.93 30.34 14.21
CA ARG A 435 7.62 30.03 13.62
C ARG A 435 6.53 29.81 14.68
N PHE A 436 6.81 28.96 15.67
CA PHE A 436 5.85 28.62 16.73
C PHE A 436 6.11 29.42 18.01
N TYR A 437 7.35 29.83 18.25
CA TYR A 437 7.79 30.70 19.33
C TYR A 437 9.01 31.52 18.85
N PRO A 438 9.38 32.63 19.49
CA PRO A 438 10.47 33.48 19.00
C PRO A 438 11.83 32.77 18.93
N ALA A 439 12.60 33.00 17.85
CA ALA A 439 13.98 32.51 17.71
C ALA A 439 15.01 33.42 18.40
N ASP A 440 14.68 34.68 18.60
CA ASP A 440 15.53 35.62 19.34
C ASP A 440 15.34 35.44 20.85
N LEU A 441 16.44 35.39 21.60
CA LEU A 441 16.43 35.12 23.05
C LEU A 441 15.70 36.23 23.83
N ASN A 442 15.84 37.50 23.44
CA ASN A 442 15.21 38.60 24.16
C ASN A 442 13.69 38.57 23.95
N GLN A 443 13.25 38.35 22.71
CA GLN A 443 11.82 38.19 22.39
C GLN A 443 11.22 36.95 23.06
N LEU A 444 11.95 35.83 23.09
CA LEU A 444 11.53 34.60 23.77
C LEU A 444 11.29 34.87 25.26
N ASN A 445 12.23 35.53 25.93
CA ASN A 445 12.13 35.85 27.35
C ASN A 445 10.97 36.80 27.65
N ALA A 446 10.80 37.85 26.85
CA ALA A 446 9.69 38.80 26.99
C ALA A 446 8.32 38.09 26.83
N MET A 447 8.21 37.17 25.87
CA MET A 447 6.98 36.41 25.67
C MET A 447 6.73 35.44 26.84
N LEU A 448 7.75 34.74 27.33
CA LEU A 448 7.64 33.89 28.52
C LEU A 448 7.15 34.67 29.75
N ASP A 449 7.71 35.86 29.98
CA ASP A 449 7.33 36.73 31.10
C ASP A 449 5.87 37.18 31.01
N SER A 450 5.35 37.37 29.79
CA SER A 450 3.95 37.72 29.54
C SER A 450 2.97 36.55 29.74
N MET A 451 3.42 35.32 29.52
CA MET A 451 2.58 34.11 29.56
C MET A 451 2.55 33.46 30.94
N LEU A 452 3.66 33.52 31.69
CA LEU A 452 3.80 32.88 32.98
C LEU A 452 3.04 33.65 34.08
N PRO A 453 2.21 32.98 34.90
CA PRO A 453 1.56 33.62 36.03
C PRO A 453 2.57 33.99 37.12
N ARG A 454 2.25 35.04 37.90
CA ARG A 454 3.08 35.47 39.05
C ARG A 454 3.08 34.45 40.17
N GLU A 455 1.92 33.86 40.46
CA GLU A 455 1.76 32.82 41.47
C GLU A 455 1.97 31.44 40.84
N ARG A 456 2.69 30.58 41.55
CA ARG A 456 2.98 29.21 41.14
C ARG A 456 2.37 28.25 42.13
N GLY A 457 1.75 27.20 41.61
CA GLY A 457 1.27 26.08 42.41
C GLY A 457 2.41 25.09 42.73
N ASN A 458 2.09 24.12 43.58
CA ASN A 458 2.97 23.01 43.92
C ASN A 458 2.16 21.70 43.93
N GLU A 459 1.16 21.62 43.06
CA GLU A 459 0.22 20.51 43.00
C GLU A 459 0.89 19.28 42.39
N THR A 460 0.65 18.11 42.94
CA THR A 460 1.18 16.85 42.40
C THR A 460 0.10 16.17 41.56
N TRP A 461 0.40 15.93 40.29
CA TRP A 461 -0.50 15.31 39.31
C TRP A 461 0.19 14.15 38.62
N ALA A 462 -0.56 13.10 38.27
CA ALA A 462 -0.03 11.96 37.51
C ALA A 462 0.27 12.30 36.04
N GLY A 463 -0.41 13.31 35.49
CA GLY A 463 -0.22 13.79 34.13
C GLY A 463 -0.97 15.10 33.90
N ALA A 464 -0.64 15.78 32.81
CA ALA A 464 -1.30 17.01 32.39
C ALA A 464 -1.45 17.04 30.87
N LEU A 465 -2.60 17.54 30.40
CA LEU A 465 -2.86 17.77 28.99
C LEU A 465 -2.59 19.24 28.67
N VAL A 466 -1.69 19.49 27.71
CA VAL A 466 -1.30 20.84 27.29
C VAL A 466 -1.45 21.03 25.78
N PRO A 467 -1.95 22.18 25.32
CA PRO A 467 -2.04 22.49 23.90
C PRO A 467 -0.66 22.79 23.29
N HIS A 468 -0.42 22.38 22.04
CA HIS A 468 0.89 22.48 21.36
C HIS A 468 0.89 23.31 20.07
N ALA A 469 -0.10 24.20 19.88
CA ALA A 469 -0.06 25.18 18.80
C ALA A 469 1.07 26.21 18.99
N GLY A 470 1.23 27.12 18.03
CA GLY A 470 2.11 28.27 18.19
C GLY A 470 1.71 29.12 19.41
N TRP A 471 2.69 29.70 20.11
CA TRP A 471 2.49 30.34 21.42
C TRP A 471 1.47 31.49 21.43
N ILE A 472 1.29 32.18 20.29
CA ILE A 472 0.25 33.21 20.14
C ILE A 472 -1.15 32.64 20.41
N TYR A 473 -1.38 31.36 20.13
CA TYR A 473 -2.65 30.68 20.33
C TYR A 473 -2.73 29.95 21.67
N SER A 474 -1.70 29.18 22.02
CA SER A 474 -1.77 28.21 23.12
C SER A 474 -0.78 28.46 24.27
N GLY A 475 0.21 29.32 24.08
CA GLY A 475 1.37 29.43 24.98
C GLY A 475 0.97 29.86 26.40
N LYS A 476 0.04 30.80 26.53
CA LYS A 476 -0.48 31.25 27.82
C LYS A 476 -1.19 30.14 28.60
N LEU A 477 -1.99 29.32 27.93
CA LEU A 477 -2.70 28.21 28.58
C LEU A 477 -1.71 27.11 29.00
N ALA A 478 -0.77 26.74 28.14
CA ALA A 478 0.30 25.80 28.49
C ALA A 478 1.12 26.28 29.69
N ALA A 479 1.53 27.56 29.70
CA ALA A 479 2.27 28.18 30.79
C ALA A 479 1.50 28.16 32.13
N GLN A 480 0.19 28.41 32.10
CA GLN A 480 -0.67 28.33 33.28
C GLN A 480 -0.78 26.92 33.83
N VAL A 481 -0.87 25.90 32.98
CA VAL A 481 -0.90 24.49 33.40
C VAL A 481 0.42 24.11 34.06
N PHE A 482 1.56 24.35 33.40
CA PHE A 482 2.87 24.00 33.96
C PHE A 482 3.18 24.75 35.26
N ALA A 483 2.74 26.00 35.40
CA ALA A 483 2.99 26.79 36.60
C ALA A 483 2.20 26.32 37.83
N ARG A 484 1.14 25.51 37.67
CA ARG A 484 0.36 24.94 38.79
C ARG A 484 0.98 23.66 39.35
N ILE A 485 1.71 22.93 38.51
CA ILE A 485 2.16 21.57 38.80
C ILE A 485 3.58 21.60 39.36
N LYS A 486 3.84 20.76 40.36
CA LYS A 486 5.17 20.41 40.80
C LYS A 486 5.86 19.55 39.73
N ILE A 487 6.63 20.20 38.85
CA ILE A 487 7.33 19.52 37.75
C ILE A 487 8.39 18.57 38.33
N PRO A 488 8.32 17.26 38.04
CA PRO A 488 9.31 16.29 38.53
C PRO A 488 10.66 16.42 37.81
N PRO A 489 11.75 15.87 38.38
CA PRO A 489 13.06 15.86 37.73
C PRO A 489 13.09 15.11 36.40
N LYS A 490 12.18 14.15 36.19
CA LYS A 490 12.02 13.41 34.93
C LYS A 490 10.63 13.64 34.37
N VAL A 491 10.56 14.17 33.15
CA VAL A 491 9.31 14.51 32.47
C VAL A 491 9.22 13.68 31.19
N LEU A 492 8.13 12.94 31.05
CA LEU A 492 7.75 12.31 29.79
C LEU A 492 6.74 13.22 29.09
N ILE A 493 6.99 13.54 27.82
CA ILE A 493 6.03 14.27 26.98
C ILE A 493 5.67 13.36 25.82
N PHE A 494 4.41 12.97 25.73
CA PHE A 494 3.87 12.22 24.60
C PHE A 494 2.93 13.10 23.78
N GLY A 495 2.94 12.96 22.46
CA GLY A 495 2.05 13.73 21.59
C GLY A 495 1.92 13.17 20.18
N PRO A 496 1.01 13.74 19.37
CA PRO A 496 0.86 13.31 17.98
C PRO A 496 2.12 13.61 17.17
N LYS A 497 2.43 12.69 16.26
CA LYS A 497 3.46 12.85 15.23
C LYS A 497 2.84 13.49 13.99
N HIS A 498 3.37 14.64 13.59
CA HIS A 498 2.92 15.45 12.45
C HIS A 498 3.87 15.36 11.25
N VAL A 499 5.06 14.78 11.45
CA VAL A 499 6.07 14.64 10.40
C VAL A 499 5.98 13.28 9.71
N PRO A 500 6.23 13.19 8.40
CA PRO A 500 6.23 11.93 7.67
C PRO A 500 7.52 11.12 7.83
N HIS A 501 8.54 11.64 8.52
CA HIS A 501 9.84 10.98 8.67
C HIS A 501 9.88 10.14 9.95
N GLY A 502 10.68 9.07 9.94
CA GLY A 502 10.93 8.22 11.10
C GLY A 502 9.78 7.27 11.47
N ALA A 503 9.99 6.45 12.51
CA ALA A 503 9.05 5.46 13.04
C ALA A 503 7.70 6.09 13.40
N ASP A 504 6.61 5.34 13.25
CA ASP A 504 5.27 5.83 13.55
C ASP A 504 5.11 6.10 15.05
N TRP A 505 5.76 5.28 15.88
CA TRP A 505 5.84 5.45 17.32
C TRP A 505 7.31 5.59 17.69
N ALA A 506 7.70 6.80 18.08
CA ALA A 506 9.10 7.14 18.28
C ALA A 506 9.36 7.71 19.66
N VAL A 507 10.51 7.35 20.21
CA VAL A 507 11.07 7.95 21.43
C VAL A 507 12.34 8.69 21.06
N ALA A 508 12.49 9.91 21.56
CA ALA A 508 13.60 10.78 21.23
C ALA A 508 14.92 10.22 21.82
N PRO A 509 15.91 9.83 20.98
CA PRO A 509 17.16 9.26 21.45
C PRO A 509 18.19 10.31 21.89
N HIS A 510 17.84 11.60 21.79
CA HIS A 510 18.74 12.72 22.04
C HIS A 510 19.15 12.82 23.51
N ARG A 511 20.36 13.35 23.76
CA ARG A 511 20.84 13.70 25.11
C ARG A 511 20.43 15.10 25.53
N THR A 512 20.28 15.99 24.56
CA THR A 512 20.03 17.42 24.80
C THR A 512 19.03 17.97 23.81
N TRP A 513 18.07 18.73 24.30
CA TRP A 513 17.23 19.63 23.52
C TRP A 513 17.85 21.02 23.53
N ALA A 514 18.29 21.51 22.38
CA ALA A 514 18.78 22.87 22.23
C ALA A 514 17.62 23.81 21.91
N LEU A 515 17.61 24.97 22.56
CA LEU A 515 16.63 26.04 22.43
C LEU A 515 17.37 27.37 22.17
N PRO A 516 16.69 28.43 21.74
CA PRO A 516 17.33 29.74 21.64
C PRO A 516 17.92 30.18 22.99
N GLY A 517 19.25 30.23 23.07
CA GLY A 517 20.01 30.64 24.26
C GLY A 517 19.90 29.72 25.48
N LEU A 518 19.25 28.56 25.37
CA LEU A 518 19.00 27.63 26.47
C LEU A 518 19.15 26.18 25.99
N SER A 519 19.26 25.26 26.94
CA SER A 519 19.17 23.83 26.67
C SER A 519 18.46 23.10 27.80
N LEU A 520 17.86 21.97 27.46
CA LEU A 520 17.32 21.02 28.42
C LEU A 520 17.95 19.66 28.22
N HIS A 521 18.24 18.97 29.31
CA HIS A 521 18.71 17.60 29.26
C HIS A 521 17.56 16.66 28.91
N SER A 522 17.90 15.55 28.27
CA SER A 522 17.04 14.39 28.07
C SER A 522 17.60 13.21 28.88
N ASP A 523 16.94 12.05 28.80
CA ASP A 523 17.37 10.79 29.41
C ASP A 523 17.38 9.68 28.34
N PRO A 524 18.51 9.50 27.61
CA PRO A 524 18.60 8.50 26.54
C PRO A 524 18.51 7.05 27.06
N ASP A 525 18.87 6.81 28.33
CA ASP A 525 18.77 5.48 28.94
C ASP A 525 17.32 5.13 29.26
N LEU A 526 16.52 6.11 29.67
CA LEU A 526 15.07 5.94 29.77
C LEU A 526 14.44 5.78 28.38
N ALA A 527 14.85 6.59 27.39
CA ALA A 527 14.36 6.47 26.03
C ALA A 527 14.60 5.07 25.43
N ARG A 528 15.82 4.54 25.59
CA ARG A 528 16.19 3.19 25.17
C ARG A 528 15.34 2.13 25.87
N ARG A 529 15.17 2.21 27.20
CA ARG A 529 14.33 1.25 27.95
C ARG A 529 12.88 1.26 27.51
N ILE A 530 12.32 2.43 27.18
CA ILE A 530 10.95 2.52 26.65
C ILE A 530 10.87 1.80 25.30
N ALA A 531 11.79 2.10 24.38
CA ALA A 531 11.81 1.44 23.07
C ALA A 531 12.01 -0.08 23.16
N GLU A 532 12.78 -0.56 24.13
CA GLU A 532 13.01 -1.99 24.36
C GLU A 532 11.82 -2.69 25.04
N SER A 533 11.04 -1.98 25.86
CA SER A 533 10.02 -2.59 26.73
C SER A 533 8.59 -2.40 26.25
N VAL A 534 8.33 -1.47 25.33
CA VAL A 534 6.98 -1.11 24.88
C VAL A 534 6.92 -1.24 23.34
N PRO A 535 6.62 -2.43 22.79
CA PRO A 535 6.52 -2.66 21.35
C PRO A 535 5.21 -2.03 20.84
N PRO A 536 5.22 -0.75 20.42
CA PRO A 536 5.75 -0.41 19.08
C PRO A 536 6.72 0.78 19.06
N PHE A 537 7.19 1.26 20.21
CA PHE A 537 8.09 2.42 20.27
C PHE A 537 9.49 2.09 19.77
N GLU A 538 10.02 2.93 18.88
CA GLU A 538 11.40 2.85 18.39
C GLU A 538 12.20 4.10 18.76
N ALA A 539 13.47 3.94 19.11
CA ALA A 539 14.35 5.08 19.40
C ALA A 539 14.78 5.76 18.09
N ASP A 540 14.11 6.85 17.70
CA ASP A 540 14.27 7.44 16.36
C ASP A 540 14.34 8.97 16.34
N ALA A 541 15.55 9.50 16.13
CA ALA A 541 15.81 10.92 15.97
C ALA A 541 15.12 11.54 14.74
N ALA A 542 14.91 10.78 13.65
CA ALA A 542 14.33 11.32 12.43
C ALA A 542 12.87 11.74 12.64
N ALA A 543 12.13 10.96 13.44
CA ALA A 543 10.76 11.28 13.85
C ALA A 543 10.66 12.56 14.68
N HIS A 544 11.73 12.96 15.38
CA HIS A 544 11.76 14.17 16.18
C HIS A 544 12.39 15.37 15.46
N ALA A 545 13.11 15.17 14.35
CA ALA A 545 13.99 16.16 13.71
C ALA A 545 13.28 17.42 13.21
N ALA A 546 11.99 17.34 12.86
CA ALA A 546 11.17 18.48 12.47
C ALA A 546 9.84 18.55 13.24
N GLU A 547 9.68 17.70 14.25
CA GLU A 547 8.44 17.60 15.03
C GLU A 547 8.37 18.73 16.07
N HIS A 548 7.17 19.28 16.25
CA HIS A 548 6.94 20.50 17.02
C HIS A 548 6.19 20.24 18.33
N CYS A 549 5.38 19.17 18.41
CA CYS A 549 4.48 18.94 19.54
C CYS A 549 5.19 19.01 20.90
N ILE A 550 6.35 18.37 21.00
CA ILE A 550 7.19 18.40 22.21
C ILE A 550 7.97 19.72 22.30
N GLU A 551 8.61 20.14 21.19
CA GLU A 551 9.53 21.27 21.15
C GLU A 551 8.92 22.57 21.69
N VAL A 552 7.67 22.86 21.36
CA VAL A 552 6.99 24.10 21.79
C VAL A 552 6.74 24.20 23.29
N GLN A 553 6.79 23.08 24.01
CA GLN A 553 6.64 23.04 25.47
C GLN A 553 7.98 23.28 26.19
N LEU A 554 9.10 22.98 25.52
CA LEU A 554 10.42 22.93 26.12
C LEU A 554 10.90 24.28 26.68
N PRO A 555 10.69 25.44 26.04
CA PRO A 555 11.14 26.71 26.64
C PRO A 555 10.39 27.07 27.93
N ILE A 556 9.11 26.70 28.04
CA ILE A 556 8.32 26.91 29.28
C ILE A 556 8.88 26.01 30.39
N LEU A 557 9.13 24.74 30.08
CA LEU A 557 9.75 23.79 31.02
C LEU A 557 11.17 24.21 31.42
N ALA A 558 11.99 24.69 30.48
CA ALA A 558 13.34 25.17 30.75
C ALA A 558 13.33 26.35 31.73
N ARG A 559 12.30 27.21 31.64
CA ARG A 559 12.13 28.35 32.55
C ARG A 559 11.65 27.94 33.94
N LEU A 560 10.76 26.97 34.04
CA LEU A 560 10.14 26.56 35.30
C LEU A 560 10.93 25.50 36.06
N ALA A 561 11.60 24.59 35.34
CA ALA A 561 12.32 23.45 35.87
C ALA A 561 13.59 23.16 35.03
N PRO A 562 14.60 24.04 35.05
CA PRO A 562 15.80 23.93 34.21
C PRO A 562 16.63 22.66 34.47
N ALA A 563 16.51 22.06 35.66
CA ALA A 563 17.20 20.83 36.04
C ALA A 563 16.45 19.55 35.62
N SER A 564 15.24 19.68 35.05
CA SER A 564 14.47 18.51 34.61
C SER A 564 15.08 17.87 33.35
N GLN A 565 14.95 16.55 33.27
CA GLN A 565 15.26 15.77 32.07
C GLN A 565 13.96 15.45 31.35
N VAL A 566 13.88 15.78 30.05
CA VAL A 566 12.68 15.60 29.23
C VAL A 566 12.90 14.51 28.19
N VAL A 567 12.10 13.44 28.24
CA VAL A 567 12.04 12.42 27.18
C VAL A 567 10.76 12.62 26.37
N GLY A 568 10.93 12.76 25.06
CA GLY A 568 9.84 12.99 24.13
C GLY A 568 9.40 11.70 23.45
N LEU A 569 8.09 11.47 23.35
CA LEU A 569 7.46 10.37 22.62
C LEU A 569 6.48 10.95 21.61
N VAL A 570 6.48 10.43 20.38
CA VAL A 570 5.51 10.83 19.36
C VAL A 570 4.87 9.62 18.71
N MET A 571 3.58 9.75 18.38
CA MET A 571 2.78 8.64 17.89
C MET A 571 1.96 9.06 16.67
N HIS A 572 1.96 8.22 15.65
CA HIS A 572 1.09 8.30 14.50
C HIS A 572 0.11 7.13 14.55
N GLU A 573 -1.18 7.45 14.64
CA GLU A 573 -2.26 6.47 14.80
C GLU A 573 -2.07 5.50 15.99
N GLY A 574 -3.08 4.69 16.28
CA GLY A 574 -3.06 3.74 17.38
C GLY A 574 -4.44 3.46 17.95
N ASP A 575 -4.67 2.23 18.39
CA ASP A 575 -5.85 1.86 19.16
C ASP A 575 -5.48 1.54 20.62
N TYR A 576 -6.47 1.63 21.50
CA TYR A 576 -6.30 1.41 22.93
C TYR A 576 -5.93 -0.04 23.27
N ASP A 577 -6.40 -1.02 22.49
CA ASP A 577 -6.15 -2.43 22.75
C ASP A 577 -4.70 -2.81 22.43
N MET A 578 -4.10 -2.21 21.41
CA MET A 578 -2.69 -2.31 21.07
C MET A 578 -1.82 -1.79 22.21
N LEU A 579 -2.17 -0.64 22.79
CA LEU A 579 -1.46 -0.08 23.95
C LEU A 579 -1.57 -0.97 25.19
N CYS A 580 -2.74 -1.55 25.46
CA CYS A 580 -2.94 -2.42 26.61
C CYS A 580 -2.22 -3.77 26.50
N ARG A 581 -1.88 -4.20 25.28
CA ARG A 581 -1.14 -5.44 25.00
C ARG A 581 0.38 -5.27 25.05
N ALA A 582 0.87 -4.04 24.81
CA ALA A 582 2.28 -3.67 24.91
C ALA A 582 2.68 -3.41 26.37
#